data_AF-A0AAD8W3H3-F1
#
_entry.id   AF-A0AAD8W3H3-F1
#
_cell.length_a   1.000
_cell.length_b   1.000
_cell.length_c   1.000
_cell.angle_alpha   90.00
_cell.angle_beta   90.00
_cell.angle_gamma   90.00
#
_symmetry.space_group_name_H-M   'P 1'
#
loop_
_entity.id
_entity.type
_entity.pdbx_description
1 polymer ?
#
loop_
_entity_poly.entity_id
_entity_poly.type
_entity_poly.pdbx_seq_one_letter_code
_entity_poly.pdbx_strand_id
1 'polypeptide(L)'
;MEVHDFETGEDYGHLAMATDEQDEEDDDDEEDATHAAKVVVKQEALVSEDYDEAVAIARAIKESKAAEKGKLGGARWRPPCYPYYRYPEYNNGQFFLFIPIHSCRGHWKMRRSTSPLLSFTTSVLRRCTSSPDRLCSPLPIMDAVAFSSAANLSPSPFSSGSPSSRAHRLCLGDSRRRHHPLPAVRSHHSASVSHHDVVIVGAGIVGLSIARHLLLHTPLSVAVADAAVPCSGATGAGQGYVWMSYRTPKSDTWELAARSKQLWEDLAAEMDGLGGGGARESIGWMKTGSLLVGRTSEEMATLEEKTKVMSQAGINAECLSATSLHALEPALSVGNDGGAMFVPDDRQIDALQAVSLIEKTNNSYSPKGRYMALYNDPAMSLIRSEVTGRVEAVQTSKNILYGRKAIVVASGAWTRSLLHNLLGPNSTLDIPVKPRKGHLLVLENFDRLKLNHAIMELGYVDHQGAKSDSLPLSSKFNEDEDAASSVSMTAGLNAKGHLVLGSSREFKGFSREVDKSILKSIWDRAGEFFPALKNISLDIYEAKEIRIGHRPYMPDGKPVIGFVPDMSNLLIATGHEGCGLSLSLGTAEMVTDMILGNAGRVDFTPFSIENRFSE
;
A
#
# COMPACT_ATOMS: atom_id res chain seq x y z
N MET A 1 36.30 37.77 -23.13
CA MET A 1 37.20 38.94 -23.00
C MET A 1 36.74 39.61 -21.72
N GLU A 2 37.62 39.69 -20.72
CA GLU A 2 37.28 39.85 -19.28
C GLU A 2 36.40 38.68 -18.76
N VAL A 3 36.63 38.00 -17.62
CA VAL A 3 37.57 38.12 -16.48
C VAL A 3 37.29 39.28 -15.53
N HIS A 4 36.72 38.96 -14.35
CA HIS A 4 37.39 39.23 -13.07
C HIS A 4 36.84 38.34 -11.94
N ASP A 5 37.75 37.90 -11.05
CA ASP A 5 37.49 37.06 -9.87
C ASP A 5 37.19 37.90 -8.60
N PHE A 6 37.42 37.27 -7.44
CA PHE A 6 37.40 37.76 -6.04
C PHE A 6 36.05 37.75 -5.33
N GLU A 7 35.93 37.37 -4.06
CA GLU A 7 36.70 36.48 -3.16
C GLU A 7 35.90 36.39 -1.84
N THR A 8 35.95 35.23 -1.21
CA THR A 8 36.09 34.93 0.24
C THR A 8 35.59 35.90 1.34
N GLY A 9 35.09 35.30 2.43
CA GLY A 9 34.72 35.96 3.69
C GLY A 9 33.97 34.99 4.61
N GLU A 10 34.46 34.76 5.82
CA GLU A 10 33.99 33.69 6.72
C GLU A 10 33.19 34.20 7.94
N ASP A 11 32.39 33.28 8.48
CA ASP A 11 32.26 32.96 9.92
C ASP A 11 31.21 33.59 10.87
N TYR A 12 30.87 32.76 11.87
CA TYR A 12 30.10 32.95 13.12
C TYR A 12 28.78 33.74 13.14
N GLY A 13 27.67 32.98 13.15
CA GLY A 13 26.33 33.49 13.44
C GLY A 13 25.99 33.70 14.94
N HIS A 14 24.71 33.97 15.19
CA HIS A 14 24.05 33.76 16.49
C HIS A 14 22.52 33.70 16.33
N LEU A 15 21.82 33.17 17.34
CA LEU A 15 20.34 33.20 17.41
C LEU A 15 19.81 34.63 17.55
N ALA A 16 18.72 34.94 16.83
CA ALA A 16 17.75 35.96 17.21
C ALA A 16 16.34 35.50 16.81
N MET A 17 15.36 35.66 17.70
CA MET A 17 13.95 35.67 17.29
C MET A 17 13.56 37.10 16.96
N ALA A 18 12.92 37.30 15.82
CA ALA A 18 12.29 38.57 15.45
C ALA A 18 10.78 38.35 15.29
N THR A 19 10.00 38.98 16.18
CA THR A 19 8.57 39.22 15.99
C THR A 19 8.42 40.72 15.71
N ASP A 20 8.16 41.09 14.46
CA ASP A 20 7.76 42.45 14.12
C ASP A 20 6.23 42.52 14.02
N GLU A 21 5.64 43.34 14.89
CA GLU A 21 4.31 43.93 14.74
C GLU A 21 4.51 45.44 14.71
N GLN A 22 4.17 46.06 13.58
CA GLN A 22 3.92 47.50 13.35
C GLN A 22 2.94 47.53 12.16
N ASP A 23 1.72 48.09 12.26
CA ASP A 23 1.34 49.46 12.66
C ASP A 23 1.91 50.48 11.66
N GLU A 24 1.17 51.42 11.08
CA GLU A 24 -0.28 51.67 10.95
C GLU A 24 -0.38 52.83 9.93
N GLU A 25 -1.35 52.85 9.01
CA GLU A 25 -1.79 54.11 8.37
C GLU A 25 -3.19 53.93 7.78
N ASP A 26 -4.06 54.89 8.07
CA ASP A 26 -5.51 54.81 7.83
C ASP A 26 -5.92 55.26 6.42
N ASP A 27 -7.09 54.81 5.97
CA ASP A 27 -8.04 55.65 5.24
C ASP A 27 -9.46 55.10 5.48
N ASP A 28 -10.38 55.98 5.89
CA ASP A 28 -11.77 55.63 6.25
C ASP A 28 -12.66 55.41 5.03
N ASP A 29 -13.50 54.36 5.05
CA ASP A 29 -14.85 54.40 4.45
C ASP A 29 -15.75 53.34 5.10
N GLU A 30 -16.93 53.74 5.59
CA GLU A 30 -17.77 52.95 6.50
C GLU A 30 -19.09 52.49 5.83
N GLU A 31 -19.21 51.22 5.43
CA GLU A 31 -20.54 50.59 5.31
C GLU A 31 -20.56 49.03 5.41
N ASP A 32 -21.65 48.54 6.01
CA ASP A 32 -22.18 47.17 6.16
C ASP A 32 -21.27 45.99 6.60
N ALA A 33 -21.51 45.51 7.83
CA ALA A 33 -20.66 44.50 8.49
C ALA A 33 -21.34 43.11 8.66
N THR A 34 -20.99 42.15 7.78
CA THR A 34 -21.16 40.70 8.07
C THR A 34 -19.80 40.01 8.23
N HIS A 35 -19.22 40.09 9.43
CA HIS A 35 -17.88 39.55 9.73
C HIS A 35 -17.80 38.01 9.64
N ALA A 36 -17.18 37.51 8.58
CA ALA A 36 -16.67 36.14 8.53
C ALA A 36 -15.32 36.05 9.26
N ALA A 37 -15.27 35.37 10.41
CA ALA A 37 -14.07 35.28 11.23
C ALA A 37 -12.95 34.46 10.53
N LYS A 38 -11.89 35.13 10.06
CA LYS A 38 -10.66 34.47 9.58
C LYS A 38 -10.01 33.68 10.71
N VAL A 39 -10.04 32.36 10.62
CA VAL A 39 -9.32 31.47 11.54
C VAL A 39 -7.85 31.39 11.12
N VAL A 40 -7.00 32.21 11.75
CA VAL A 40 -5.54 32.07 11.62
C VAL A 40 -5.11 30.79 12.33
N VAL A 41 -4.59 29.82 11.57
CA VAL A 41 -3.98 28.60 12.12
C VAL A 41 -2.49 28.87 12.33
N LYS A 42 -2.05 28.95 13.58
CA LYS A 42 -0.60 28.84 13.87
C LYS A 42 -0.25 27.35 13.88
N GLN A 43 0.81 26.98 13.16
CA GLN A 43 1.44 25.67 13.31
C GLN A 43 2.66 25.83 14.20
N GLU A 44 2.77 24.98 15.22
CA GLU A 44 4.00 24.78 15.96
C GLU A 44 4.57 23.42 15.55
N ALA A 45 5.89 23.36 15.37
CA ALA A 45 6.63 22.14 15.08
C ALA A 45 7.39 21.72 16.32
N LEU A 46 7.08 20.56 16.88
CA LEU A 46 7.92 19.91 17.88
C LEU A 46 8.98 19.06 17.16
N VAL A 47 10.21 19.14 17.65
CA VAL A 47 11.39 18.46 17.11
C VAL A 47 11.96 17.57 18.21
N SER A 48 12.23 16.31 17.89
CA SER A 48 13.06 15.41 18.72
C SER A 48 13.96 14.55 17.84
N GLU A 49 15.10 14.13 18.39
CA GLU A 49 16.03 13.19 17.77
C GLU A 49 15.65 11.73 18.06
N ASP A 50 14.72 11.48 18.99
CA ASP A 50 14.22 10.15 19.34
C ASP A 50 12.78 9.93 18.81
N TYR A 51 12.59 8.83 18.07
CA TYR A 51 11.30 8.49 17.47
C TYR A 51 10.25 8.06 18.50
N ASP A 52 10.65 7.29 19.52
CA ASP A 52 9.73 6.80 20.55
C ASP A 52 9.33 7.93 21.49
N GLU A 53 10.21 8.91 21.73
CA GLU A 53 9.84 10.17 22.40
C GLU A 53 8.84 10.98 21.56
N ALA A 54 9.11 11.22 20.27
CA ALA A 54 8.21 11.95 19.38
C ALA A 54 6.82 11.28 19.27
N VAL A 55 6.77 9.94 19.23
CA VAL A 55 5.53 9.15 19.24
C VAL A 55 4.83 9.18 20.62
N ALA A 56 5.57 9.19 21.72
CA ALA A 56 5.00 9.34 23.07
C ALA A 56 4.37 10.73 23.27
N ILE A 57 5.03 11.78 22.81
CA ILE A 57 4.51 13.17 22.81
C ILE A 57 3.22 13.24 21.97
N ALA A 58 3.23 12.71 20.74
CA ALA A 58 2.05 12.67 19.88
C ALA A 58 0.86 11.94 20.53
N ARG A 59 1.14 10.84 21.26
CA ARG A 59 0.13 10.08 22.01
C ARG A 59 -0.43 10.86 23.20
N ALA A 60 0.43 11.45 24.03
CA ALA A 60 0.02 12.23 25.19
C ALA A 60 -0.86 13.44 24.82
N ILE A 61 -0.54 14.13 23.72
CA ILE A 61 -1.33 15.27 23.21
C ILE A 61 -2.72 14.82 22.72
N LYS A 62 -2.80 13.66 22.06
CA LYS A 62 -4.05 13.05 21.61
C LYS A 62 -4.94 12.62 22.78
N GLU A 63 -4.35 12.06 23.84
CA GLU A 63 -5.05 11.64 25.05
C GLU A 63 -5.53 12.83 25.89
N SER A 64 -4.72 13.90 26.00
CA SER A 64 -5.09 15.15 26.69
C SER A 64 -6.35 15.79 26.07
N LYS A 65 -6.38 15.96 24.74
CA LYS A 65 -7.55 16.53 24.04
C LYS A 65 -8.77 15.59 24.03
N ALA A 66 -8.59 14.28 24.24
CA ALA A 66 -9.70 13.37 24.49
C ALA A 66 -10.29 13.56 25.91
N ALA A 67 -9.45 13.83 26.91
CA ALA A 67 -9.89 14.09 28.29
C ALA A 67 -10.67 15.42 28.43
N GLU A 68 -10.35 16.45 27.64
CA GLU A 68 -11.13 17.71 27.60
C GLU A 68 -12.57 17.48 27.13
N LYS A 69 -12.78 16.67 26.06
CA LYS A 69 -14.13 16.28 25.61
C LYS A 69 -14.95 15.60 26.71
N GLY A 70 -14.31 14.88 27.64
CA GLY A 70 -14.97 14.22 28.76
C GLY A 70 -15.54 15.16 29.83
N LYS A 71 -15.16 16.46 29.84
CA LYS A 71 -15.60 17.44 30.85
C LYS A 71 -16.71 18.38 30.37
N LEU A 72 -16.96 18.46 29.06
CA LEU A 72 -17.98 19.35 28.46
C LEU A 72 -19.28 18.59 28.19
N GLY A 73 -20.04 18.32 29.24
CA GLY A 73 -21.35 17.67 29.13
C GLY A 73 -22.44 18.57 28.53
N GLY A 74 -23.30 17.98 27.70
CA GLY A 74 -24.67 18.50 27.49
C GLY A 74 -24.92 19.58 26.43
N ALA A 75 -24.07 19.72 25.40
CA ALA A 75 -24.35 20.59 24.24
C ALA A 75 -24.25 19.84 22.90
N ARG A 76 -25.17 20.09 21.97
CA ARG A 76 -25.32 19.35 20.71
C ARG A 76 -24.35 19.82 19.60
N TRP A 77 -23.05 19.70 19.86
CA TRP A 77 -22.01 19.94 18.86
C TRP A 77 -22.10 18.93 17.70
N ARG A 78 -22.10 19.41 16.45
CA ARG A 78 -21.65 18.58 15.31
C ARG A 78 -20.12 18.52 15.38
N PRO A 79 -19.47 17.35 15.26
CA PRO A 79 -18.03 17.29 15.29
C PRO A 79 -17.45 18.01 14.04
N PRO A 80 -16.44 18.87 14.19
CA PRO A 80 -15.64 19.29 13.04
C PRO A 80 -14.86 18.08 12.54
N CYS A 81 -14.56 18.04 11.24
CA CYS A 81 -13.75 16.97 10.65
C CYS A 81 -12.42 16.86 11.40
N TYR A 82 -12.06 15.65 11.84
CA TYR A 82 -10.77 15.44 12.51
C TYR A 82 -9.64 15.77 11.52
N PRO A 83 -8.72 16.69 11.85
CA PRO A 83 -7.45 16.73 11.14
C PRO A 83 -6.72 15.41 11.43
N TYR A 84 -6.21 14.77 10.38
CA TYR A 84 -5.29 13.64 10.55
C TYR A 84 -4.02 14.16 11.23
N TYR A 85 -3.80 13.77 12.49
CA TYR A 85 -2.49 13.89 13.11
C TYR A 85 -1.50 13.04 12.32
N ARG A 86 -0.54 13.69 11.65
CA ARG A 86 0.55 12.98 10.98
C ARG A 86 1.42 12.28 12.04
N TYR A 87 1.99 11.14 11.68
CA TYR A 87 3.12 10.57 12.41
C TYR A 87 4.36 11.45 12.20
N PRO A 88 5.37 11.41 13.09
CA PRO A 88 6.54 12.27 12.97
C PRO A 88 7.26 12.08 11.62
N GLU A 89 7.50 13.18 10.92
CA GLU A 89 8.20 13.18 9.63
C GLU A 89 9.71 13.27 9.89
N TYR A 90 10.48 12.31 9.38
CA TYR A 90 11.93 12.28 9.55
C TYR A 90 12.62 13.09 8.44
N ASN A 91 13.41 14.09 8.81
CA ASN A 91 14.17 14.92 7.89
C ASN A 91 15.49 15.37 8.53
N ASN A 92 16.59 15.40 7.78
CA ASN A 92 17.91 15.87 8.22
C ASN A 92 18.40 15.35 9.61
N GLY A 93 18.01 14.12 10.00
CA GLY A 93 18.40 13.51 11.28
C GLY A 93 17.42 13.71 12.44
N GLN A 94 16.34 14.46 12.25
CA GLN A 94 15.38 14.81 13.31
C GLN A 94 13.94 14.45 12.91
N PHE A 95 13.08 14.22 13.91
CA PHE A 95 11.66 13.93 13.75
C PHE A 95 10.80 15.17 14.02
N PHE A 96 9.99 15.55 13.04
CA PHE A 96 9.13 16.75 13.08
C PHE A 96 7.67 16.36 13.28
N LEU A 97 7.05 16.92 14.33
CA LEU A 97 5.64 16.76 14.64
C LEU A 97 4.92 18.12 14.52
N PHE A 98 4.22 18.32 13.39
CA PHE A 98 3.46 19.55 13.13
C PHE A 98 2.07 19.51 13.79
N ILE A 99 1.79 20.48 14.65
CA ILE A 99 0.53 20.57 15.39
C ILE A 99 -0.24 21.83 14.94
N PRO A 100 -1.44 21.71 14.35
CA PRO A 100 -2.29 22.86 14.06
C PRO A 100 -2.95 23.36 15.36
N ILE A 101 -2.74 24.64 15.66
CA ILE A 101 -3.36 25.34 16.79
C ILE A 101 -4.45 26.28 16.26
N HIS A 102 -5.71 25.96 16.57
CA HIS A 102 -6.84 26.87 16.38
C HIS A 102 -7.03 27.73 17.63
N SER A 103 -6.77 29.03 17.53
CA SER A 103 -7.07 29.99 18.60
C SER A 103 -8.51 30.50 18.47
N CYS A 104 -9.36 30.13 19.43
CA CYS A 104 -10.73 30.63 19.51
C CYS A 104 -10.81 31.83 20.48
N ARG A 105 -10.59 33.05 19.99
CA ARG A 105 -10.89 34.28 20.75
C ARG A 105 -12.42 34.46 20.89
N GLY A 106 -13.01 33.88 21.93
CA GLY A 106 -14.38 34.13 22.33
C GLY A 106 -14.47 35.19 23.44
N HIS A 107 -15.28 36.23 23.27
CA HIS A 107 -15.55 37.21 24.33
C HIS A 107 -16.39 36.58 25.46
N TRP A 108 -15.82 36.50 26.66
CA TRP A 108 -16.53 36.10 27.88
C TRP A 108 -16.71 37.30 28.82
N LYS A 109 -17.95 37.75 29.01
CA LYS A 109 -18.30 38.71 30.08
C LYS A 109 -18.09 38.04 31.44
N MET A 110 -17.12 38.52 32.23
CA MET A 110 -16.91 38.04 33.60
C MET A 110 -18.17 38.24 34.46
N ARG A 111 -18.66 37.17 35.08
CA ARG A 111 -19.25 37.26 36.42
C ARG A 111 -18.27 36.64 37.41
N ARG A 112 -17.88 37.43 38.42
CA ARG A 112 -17.00 36.98 39.51
C ARG A 112 -17.75 35.96 40.37
N SER A 113 -17.12 34.83 40.67
CA SER A 113 -17.34 34.06 41.90
C SER A 113 -16.04 33.36 42.30
N THR A 114 -15.83 33.19 43.59
CA THR A 114 -14.52 32.88 44.20
C THR A 114 -14.09 31.41 44.11
N SER A 115 -12.78 31.22 44.02
CA SER A 115 -11.99 30.03 44.38
C SER A 115 -12.24 29.58 45.86
N PRO A 116 -11.71 28.45 46.40
CA PRO A 116 -10.52 27.72 45.94
C PRO A 116 -10.50 26.17 45.95
N LEU A 117 -9.41 25.67 45.37
CA LEU A 117 -8.68 24.41 45.57
C LEU A 117 -9.04 23.51 46.77
N LEU A 118 -9.08 22.19 46.53
CA LEU A 118 -8.50 21.16 47.43
C LEU A 118 -8.21 19.85 46.66
N SER A 119 -7.51 18.91 47.29
CA SER A 119 -6.85 17.75 46.66
C SER A 119 -7.10 16.43 47.44
N PHE A 120 -6.35 15.36 47.08
CA PHE A 120 -6.23 14.04 47.73
C PHE A 120 -7.21 12.89 47.39
N THR A 121 -6.73 12.01 46.50
CA THR A 121 -6.47 10.55 46.70
C THR A 121 -7.49 9.55 47.30
N THR A 122 -7.47 8.36 46.66
CA THR A 122 -7.55 6.98 47.22
C THR A 122 -8.86 6.38 47.78
N SER A 123 -9.31 5.35 47.04
CA SER A 123 -9.83 4.04 47.52
C SER A 123 -11.22 3.91 48.14
N VAL A 124 -11.93 2.82 47.78
CA VAL A 124 -12.34 1.72 48.69
C VAL A 124 -13.01 0.58 47.88
N LEU A 125 -12.85 -0.66 48.36
CA LEU A 125 -13.46 -1.89 47.80
C LEU A 125 -14.71 -2.32 48.58
N ARG A 126 -15.76 -2.79 47.86
CA ARG A 126 -16.75 -3.84 48.24
C ARG A 126 -17.63 -4.13 47.02
N ARG A 127 -17.60 -5.31 46.40
CA ARG A 127 -18.22 -6.60 46.82
C ARG A 127 -19.69 -6.49 47.22
N CYS A 128 -20.55 -7.08 46.39
CA CYS A 128 -21.74 -7.83 46.78
C CYS A 128 -21.89 -9.04 45.83
N THR A 129 -22.43 -10.15 46.31
CA THR A 129 -22.50 -11.43 45.59
C THR A 129 -23.76 -12.20 45.98
N SER A 130 -24.64 -12.50 45.00
CA SER A 130 -25.73 -13.48 45.17
C SER A 130 -26.31 -13.89 43.81
N SER A 131 -26.12 -15.16 43.45
CA SER A 131 -26.89 -15.96 42.48
C SER A 131 -28.03 -16.70 43.25
N PRO A 132 -28.78 -17.74 42.76
CA PRO A 132 -28.65 -18.54 41.54
C PRO A 132 -29.97 -18.95 40.82
N ASP A 133 -29.89 -20.02 40.00
CA ASP A 133 -30.96 -20.88 39.42
C ASP A 133 -31.81 -20.32 38.25
N ARG A 134 -32.24 -21.08 37.21
CA ARG A 134 -31.96 -22.45 36.67
C ARG A 134 -32.42 -22.49 35.17
N LEU A 135 -32.44 -23.54 34.33
CA LEU A 135 -32.28 -25.01 34.48
C LEU A 135 -31.47 -25.62 33.29
N CYS A 136 -31.96 -26.61 32.51
CA CYS A 136 -31.15 -27.40 31.55
C CYS A 136 -31.87 -27.93 30.27
N SER A 137 -31.08 -28.06 29.18
CA SER A 137 -30.97 -29.21 28.21
C SER A 137 -32.19 -29.60 27.31
N PRO A 138 -32.04 -30.46 26.25
CA PRO A 138 -30.87 -31.28 25.84
C PRO A 138 -30.48 -31.29 24.33
N LEU A 139 -29.45 -32.11 24.01
CA LEU A 139 -28.95 -32.49 22.68
C LEU A 139 -29.66 -33.75 22.11
N PRO A 140 -29.34 -34.15 20.86
CA PRO A 140 -29.09 -35.55 20.52
C PRO A 140 -27.64 -35.82 20.05
N ILE A 141 -27.28 -37.10 19.90
CA ILE A 141 -25.92 -37.63 19.69
C ILE A 141 -25.95 -38.68 18.56
N MET A 142 -24.88 -38.78 17.75
CA MET A 142 -24.28 -39.99 17.13
C MET A 142 -23.23 -39.57 16.08
N ASP A 143 -22.14 -40.29 15.79
CA ASP A 143 -21.65 -41.56 16.35
C ASP A 143 -20.11 -41.63 16.35
N ALA A 144 -19.50 -42.64 16.98
CA ALA A 144 -18.05 -42.82 17.01
C ALA A 144 -17.62 -44.29 16.79
N VAL A 145 -16.47 -44.50 16.12
CA VAL A 145 -15.83 -45.81 15.96
C VAL A 145 -14.33 -45.69 16.21
N ALA A 146 -13.74 -46.62 16.98
CA ALA A 146 -12.31 -46.66 17.27
C ALA A 146 -11.79 -48.09 17.50
N PHE A 147 -10.59 -48.37 16.99
CA PHE A 147 -9.67 -49.45 17.37
C PHE A 147 -8.24 -48.82 17.28
N SER A 148 -7.29 -48.94 18.22
CA SER A 148 -6.84 -50.07 19.05
C SER A 148 -6.01 -51.09 18.22
N SER A 149 -4.75 -51.44 18.53
CA SER A 149 -3.83 -51.02 19.62
C SER A 149 -2.40 -51.57 19.45
N ALA A 150 -1.42 -50.92 20.11
CA ALA A 150 -0.10 -51.47 20.52
C ALA A 150 0.93 -51.76 19.38
N ALA A 151 2.25 -51.92 19.66
CA ALA A 151 2.95 -52.04 20.94
C ALA A 151 4.33 -51.30 20.96
N ASN A 152 4.90 -51.14 22.17
CA ASN A 152 6.23 -50.57 22.42
C ASN A 152 7.36 -51.60 22.22
N LEU A 153 8.62 -51.12 22.08
CA LEU A 153 9.72 -51.46 23.00
C LEU A 153 10.94 -50.53 22.80
N SER A 154 11.91 -50.56 23.73
CA SER A 154 12.94 -49.53 23.94
C SER A 154 14.37 -50.15 24.15
N PRO A 155 15.44 -49.46 24.60
CA PRO A 155 16.75 -49.54 23.92
C PRO A 155 17.89 -50.22 24.72
N SER A 156 19.10 -50.29 24.14
CA SER A 156 20.35 -50.71 24.81
C SER A 156 21.59 -49.90 24.37
N PRO A 157 22.62 -49.69 25.23
CA PRO A 157 23.76 -48.77 24.97
C PRO A 157 25.14 -49.46 24.83
N PHE A 158 26.19 -48.68 24.46
CA PHE A 158 27.61 -48.69 24.91
C PHE A 158 28.35 -47.61 24.07
N SER A 159 29.21 -46.70 24.58
CA SER A 159 30.56 -46.86 25.18
C SER A 159 31.57 -47.51 24.22
N SER A 160 32.80 -47.03 23.98
CA SER A 160 33.56 -45.85 24.48
C SER A 160 34.84 -45.67 23.62
N GLY A 161 35.45 -44.49 23.59
CA GLY A 161 36.83 -44.38 23.07
C GLY A 161 37.37 -42.96 22.83
N SER A 162 38.48 -42.63 23.48
CA SER A 162 39.38 -41.53 23.08
C SER A 162 40.81 -41.96 23.42
N PRO A 163 41.80 -41.51 22.63
CA PRO A 163 43.05 -41.08 23.26
C PRO A 163 43.56 -39.73 22.73
N SER A 164 44.36 -39.08 23.58
CA SER A 164 44.96 -37.77 23.34
C SER A 164 46.20 -37.79 22.44
N SER A 165 46.55 -36.65 21.86
CA SER A 165 47.94 -36.27 21.63
C SER A 165 48.21 -34.84 22.15
N ARG A 166 49.44 -34.59 22.61
CA ARG A 166 49.90 -33.28 23.09
C ARG A 166 50.70 -32.57 21.99
N ALA A 167 50.67 -31.23 21.99
CA ALA A 167 51.74 -30.41 21.42
C ALA A 167 52.08 -29.27 22.41
N HIS A 168 53.38 -28.97 22.54
CA HIS A 168 53.88 -27.92 23.44
C HIS A 168 54.01 -26.58 22.72
N ARG A 169 53.93 -25.47 23.48
CA ARG A 169 54.81 -24.31 23.28
C ARG A 169 55.09 -23.61 24.61
N LEU A 170 56.30 -23.09 24.74
CA LEU A 170 56.77 -22.28 25.85
C LEU A 170 57.07 -20.86 25.33
N CYS A 171 57.00 -19.89 26.25
CA CYS A 171 57.67 -18.58 26.25
C CYS A 171 57.67 -17.77 24.94
N LEU A 172 57.06 -16.59 24.99
CA LEU A 172 57.76 -15.33 25.27
C LEU A 172 56.70 -14.26 25.62
N GLY A 173 57.11 -13.12 26.16
CA GLY A 173 56.19 -12.02 26.45
C GLY A 173 56.90 -10.69 26.54
N ASP A 174 56.18 -9.60 26.25
CA ASP A 174 56.60 -8.24 26.58
C ASP A 174 55.39 -7.28 26.65
N SER A 175 55.62 -6.12 27.28
CA SER A 175 54.86 -4.86 27.17
C SER A 175 53.41 -4.84 27.69
N ARG A 176 53.23 -4.30 28.90
CA ARG A 176 51.92 -3.88 29.41
C ARG A 176 51.54 -2.53 28.78
N ARG A 177 50.49 -2.47 27.95
CA ARG A 177 49.71 -1.24 27.74
C ARG A 177 48.34 -1.37 28.42
N ARG A 178 48.08 -0.51 29.42
CA ARG A 178 46.75 -0.39 30.04
C ARG A 178 45.84 0.43 29.12
N HIS A 179 45.06 -0.23 28.29
CA HIS A 179 43.85 0.36 27.75
C HIS A 179 42.68 0.04 28.69
N HIS A 180 41.98 1.07 29.17
CA HIS A 180 40.71 0.87 29.85
C HIS A 180 39.68 0.41 28.81
N PRO A 181 38.97 -0.72 29.02
CA PRO A 181 37.83 -1.05 28.20
C PRO A 181 36.71 -0.04 28.51
N LEU A 182 36.36 0.79 27.54
CA LEU A 182 35.05 1.43 27.56
C LEU A 182 33.98 0.33 27.52
N PRO A 183 32.93 0.37 28.36
CA PRO A 183 31.89 -0.63 28.34
C PRO A 183 31.11 -0.50 27.03
N ALA A 184 31.42 -1.36 26.07
CA ALA A 184 30.67 -1.45 24.83
C ALA A 184 29.27 -2.00 25.13
N VAL A 185 28.30 -1.10 25.38
CA VAL A 185 26.87 -1.42 25.51
C VAL A 185 26.31 -1.76 24.13
N ARG A 186 26.77 -2.90 23.58
CA ARG A 186 26.04 -3.62 22.54
C ARG A 186 24.93 -4.38 23.24
N SER A 187 23.76 -3.75 23.33
CA SER A 187 22.49 -4.45 23.56
C SER A 187 22.23 -5.39 22.38
N HIS A 188 22.85 -6.58 22.44
CA HIS A 188 22.54 -7.69 21.54
C HIS A 188 21.11 -8.17 21.83
N HIS A 189 20.14 -7.45 21.25
CA HIS A 189 18.80 -7.98 21.05
C HIS A 189 18.94 -9.23 20.16
N SER A 190 18.91 -10.40 20.79
CA SER A 190 18.84 -11.67 20.09
C SER A 190 17.58 -11.68 19.23
N ALA A 191 17.75 -11.81 17.90
CA ALA A 191 16.63 -11.81 16.97
C ALA A 191 15.61 -12.88 17.38
N SER A 192 14.34 -12.50 17.44
CA SER A 192 13.26 -13.41 17.86
C SER A 192 13.02 -14.48 16.80
N VAL A 193 13.00 -15.75 17.19
CA VAL A 193 12.94 -16.90 16.27
C VAL A 193 11.52 -17.47 16.23
N SER A 194 10.96 -17.63 15.04
CA SER A 194 9.66 -18.27 14.83
C SER A 194 9.67 -19.23 13.64
N HIS A 195 8.71 -20.17 13.61
CA HIS A 195 8.61 -21.22 12.60
C HIS A 195 7.19 -21.26 12.03
N HIS A 196 7.09 -21.16 10.71
CA HIS A 196 5.84 -21.15 9.96
C HIS A 196 5.91 -22.15 8.80
N ASP A 197 4.77 -22.53 8.25
CA ASP A 197 4.77 -23.36 7.04
C ASP A 197 5.08 -22.52 5.79
N VAL A 198 4.60 -21.28 5.73
CA VAL A 198 4.94 -20.29 4.69
C VAL A 198 5.40 -18.97 5.32
N VAL A 199 6.44 -18.36 4.75
CA VAL A 199 6.86 -16.98 5.08
C VAL A 199 6.73 -16.11 3.83
N ILE A 200 6.15 -14.92 3.97
CA ILE A 200 5.87 -14.00 2.86
C ILE A 200 6.58 -12.67 3.15
N VAL A 201 7.37 -12.20 2.18
CA VAL A 201 8.08 -10.91 2.24
C VAL A 201 7.34 -9.92 1.33
N GLY A 202 6.68 -8.95 1.94
CA GLY A 202 5.80 -7.97 1.29
C GLY A 202 4.36 -8.05 1.78
N ALA A 203 3.87 -6.95 2.37
CA ALA A 203 2.50 -6.75 2.86
C ALA A 203 1.69 -5.80 1.94
N GLY A 204 2.05 -5.73 0.65
CA GLY A 204 1.15 -5.23 -0.38
C GLY A 204 -0.02 -6.19 -0.61
N ILE A 205 -1.02 -5.78 -1.41
CA ILE A 205 -2.23 -6.58 -1.67
C ILE A 205 -1.92 -8.01 -2.12
N VAL A 206 -0.88 -8.24 -2.94
CA VAL A 206 -0.49 -9.57 -3.41
C VAL A 206 -0.10 -10.48 -2.25
N GLY A 207 0.85 -10.08 -1.41
CA GLY A 207 1.33 -10.88 -0.28
C GLY A 207 0.26 -11.09 0.81
N LEU A 208 -0.56 -10.07 1.09
CA LEU A 208 -1.67 -10.20 2.05
C LEU A 208 -2.82 -11.08 1.53
N SER A 209 -3.10 -11.07 0.23
CA SER A 209 -4.06 -11.99 -0.40
C SER A 209 -3.55 -13.42 -0.40
N ILE A 210 -2.25 -13.65 -0.69
CA ILE A 210 -1.62 -14.98 -0.58
C ILE A 210 -1.75 -15.51 0.86
N ALA A 211 -1.46 -14.67 1.87
CA ALA A 211 -1.70 -15.02 3.27
C ALA A 211 -3.16 -15.40 3.55
N ARG A 212 -4.14 -14.60 3.08
CA ARG A 212 -5.58 -14.88 3.26
C ARG A 212 -5.98 -16.21 2.64
N HIS A 213 -5.57 -16.48 1.41
CA HIS A 213 -5.95 -17.70 0.69
C HIS A 213 -5.37 -18.95 1.38
N LEU A 214 -4.09 -18.90 1.80
CA LEU A 214 -3.47 -19.96 2.60
C LEU A 214 -4.19 -20.17 3.94
N LEU A 215 -4.59 -19.10 4.64
CA LEU A 215 -5.25 -19.20 5.95
C LEU A 215 -6.68 -19.77 5.86
N LEU A 216 -7.44 -19.37 4.85
CA LEU A 216 -8.81 -19.82 4.62
C LEU A 216 -8.88 -21.28 4.14
N HIS A 217 -8.07 -21.65 3.15
CA HIS A 217 -8.25 -22.90 2.41
C HIS A 217 -7.30 -24.04 2.83
N THR A 218 -6.41 -23.81 3.79
CA THR A 218 -5.43 -24.81 4.26
C THR A 218 -5.31 -24.82 5.79
N PRO A 219 -4.62 -25.80 6.41
CA PRO A 219 -4.25 -25.75 7.83
C PRO A 219 -2.92 -25.02 8.11
N LEU A 220 -2.22 -24.50 7.09
CA LEU A 220 -0.84 -24.01 7.19
C LEU A 220 -0.69 -22.72 8.03
N SER A 221 0.42 -22.57 8.74
CA SER A 221 0.78 -21.30 9.38
C SER A 221 1.54 -20.36 8.44
N VAL A 222 1.28 -19.05 8.57
CA VAL A 222 1.82 -18.00 7.68
C VAL A 222 2.40 -16.84 8.50
N ALA A 223 3.64 -16.45 8.19
CA ALA A 223 4.19 -15.15 8.58
C ALA A 223 4.24 -14.19 7.39
N VAL A 224 3.92 -12.92 7.62
CA VAL A 224 4.13 -11.81 6.66
C VAL A 224 5.07 -10.79 7.28
N ALA A 225 6.16 -10.45 6.59
CA ALA A 225 7.10 -9.40 6.98
C ALA A 225 7.18 -8.30 5.91
N ASP A 226 7.24 -7.03 6.33
CA ASP A 226 7.39 -5.88 5.44
C ASP A 226 8.26 -4.78 6.07
N ALA A 227 8.97 -4.03 5.23
CA ALA A 227 9.80 -2.89 5.62
C ALA A 227 8.99 -1.70 6.15
N ALA A 228 7.69 -1.63 5.85
CA ALA A 228 6.75 -0.59 6.24
C ALA A 228 5.44 -1.22 6.76
N VAL A 229 4.35 -0.45 6.75
CA VAL A 229 2.97 -0.93 7.01
C VAL A 229 2.22 -1.18 5.68
N PRO A 230 1.15 -2.00 5.67
CA PRO A 230 0.31 -2.21 4.50
C PRO A 230 -0.12 -0.91 3.81
N CYS A 231 -0.38 -0.99 2.50
CA CYS A 231 -0.71 0.14 1.62
C CYS A 231 0.37 1.24 1.43
N SER A 232 1.54 1.17 2.08
CA SER A 232 2.60 2.20 1.97
C SER A 232 3.27 2.31 0.58
N GLY A 233 3.11 1.30 -0.27
CA GLY A 233 3.56 1.24 -1.66
C GLY A 233 2.42 1.40 -2.68
N ALA A 234 2.60 0.82 -3.88
CA ALA A 234 1.66 0.95 -5.00
C ALA A 234 0.19 0.56 -4.69
N THR A 235 -0.04 -0.31 -3.69
CA THR A 235 -1.40 -0.70 -3.27
C THR A 235 -2.23 0.48 -2.79
N GLY A 236 -1.75 1.30 -1.85
CA GLY A 236 -2.50 2.45 -1.33
C GLY A 236 -2.63 3.60 -2.34
N ALA A 237 -1.67 3.68 -3.28
CA ALA A 237 -1.67 4.66 -4.35
C ALA A 237 -2.61 4.31 -5.54
N GLY A 238 -3.23 3.12 -5.56
CA GLY A 238 -4.06 2.68 -6.68
C GLY A 238 -5.46 3.31 -6.76
N GLN A 239 -6.05 3.31 -7.96
CA GLN A 239 -7.46 3.66 -8.17
C GLN A 239 -8.42 2.50 -7.86
N GLY A 240 -7.94 1.26 -7.80
CA GLY A 240 -8.74 0.09 -7.40
C GLY A 240 -9.64 -0.50 -8.49
N TYR A 241 -9.38 -0.22 -9.76
CA TYR A 241 -10.11 -0.81 -10.88
C TYR A 241 -9.98 -2.34 -10.93
N VAL A 242 -11.12 -3.02 -10.97
CA VAL A 242 -11.26 -4.46 -11.23
C VAL A 242 -11.97 -4.59 -12.57
N TRP A 243 -11.26 -4.19 -13.63
CA TRP A 243 -11.79 -4.05 -14.98
C TRP A 243 -11.27 -5.12 -15.94
N MET A 244 -12.08 -5.43 -16.95
CA MET A 244 -11.71 -6.16 -18.16
C MET A 244 -11.53 -5.23 -19.36
N SER A 245 -12.16 -4.05 -19.39
CA SER A 245 -12.20 -3.15 -20.58
C SER A 245 -10.84 -2.80 -21.19
N TYR A 246 -9.82 -2.52 -20.39
CA TYR A 246 -8.48 -2.18 -20.88
C TYR A 246 -7.62 -3.40 -21.28
N ARG A 247 -8.12 -4.63 -21.14
CA ARG A 247 -7.38 -5.87 -21.42
C ARG A 247 -7.55 -6.34 -22.86
N THR A 248 -6.92 -7.46 -23.19
CA THR A 248 -7.02 -8.12 -24.50
C THR A 248 -7.42 -9.59 -24.29
N PRO A 249 -8.57 -10.04 -24.83
CA PRO A 249 -8.96 -11.45 -24.80
C PRO A 249 -7.89 -12.38 -25.35
N LYS A 250 -7.74 -13.57 -24.75
CA LYS A 250 -6.73 -14.59 -25.10
C LYS A 250 -5.26 -14.16 -24.88
N SER A 251 -4.99 -12.97 -24.34
CA SER A 251 -3.65 -12.66 -23.81
C SER A 251 -3.35 -13.48 -22.56
N ASP A 252 -2.07 -13.71 -22.28
CA ASP A 252 -1.59 -14.52 -21.15
C ASP A 252 -2.23 -14.12 -19.80
N THR A 253 -2.49 -12.82 -19.59
CA THR A 253 -3.11 -12.30 -18.35
C THR A 253 -4.63 -12.45 -18.28
N TRP A 254 -5.29 -12.88 -19.37
CA TRP A 254 -6.75 -12.86 -19.51
C TRP A 254 -7.44 -13.79 -18.51
N GLU A 255 -7.07 -15.07 -18.46
CA GLU A 255 -7.69 -16.05 -17.56
C GLU A 255 -7.40 -15.72 -16.08
N LEU A 256 -6.20 -15.23 -15.78
CA LEU A 256 -5.85 -14.75 -14.44
C LEU A 256 -6.71 -13.53 -14.04
N ALA A 257 -6.98 -12.63 -14.97
CA ALA A 257 -7.84 -11.47 -14.74
C ALA A 257 -9.31 -11.87 -14.56
N ALA A 258 -9.85 -12.73 -15.42
CA ALA A 258 -11.22 -13.23 -15.33
C ALA A 258 -11.45 -14.00 -14.02
N ARG A 259 -10.54 -14.91 -13.66
CA ARG A 259 -10.61 -15.67 -12.40
C ARG A 259 -10.49 -14.76 -11.17
N SER A 260 -9.60 -13.76 -11.21
CA SER A 260 -9.43 -12.82 -10.10
C SER A 260 -10.62 -11.84 -9.98
N LYS A 261 -11.26 -11.44 -11.09
CA LYS A 261 -12.53 -10.69 -11.08
C LYS A 261 -13.64 -11.50 -10.42
N GLN A 262 -13.80 -12.77 -10.80
CA GLN A 262 -14.77 -13.67 -10.16
C GLN A 262 -14.52 -13.78 -8.65
N LEU A 263 -13.27 -13.96 -8.22
CA LEU A 263 -12.92 -14.03 -6.79
C LEU A 263 -13.22 -12.73 -6.02
N TRP A 264 -13.13 -11.57 -6.66
CA TRP A 264 -13.56 -10.29 -6.08
C TRP A 264 -15.09 -10.17 -6.02
N GLU A 265 -15.82 -10.69 -7.01
CA GLU A 265 -17.28 -10.73 -7.04
C GLU A 265 -17.85 -11.73 -6.02
N ASP A 266 -17.22 -12.89 -5.85
CA ASP A 266 -17.51 -13.89 -4.81
C ASP A 266 -17.34 -13.27 -3.41
N LEU A 267 -16.25 -12.54 -3.17
CA LEU A 267 -15.98 -11.83 -1.92
C LEU A 267 -16.96 -10.68 -1.67
N ALA A 268 -17.38 -9.96 -2.71
CA ALA A 268 -18.41 -8.94 -2.58
C ALA A 268 -19.76 -9.56 -2.16
N ALA A 269 -20.16 -10.67 -2.79
CA ALA A 269 -21.36 -11.40 -2.42
C ALA A 269 -21.30 -11.98 -0.98
N GLU A 270 -20.13 -12.46 -0.53
CA GLU A 270 -19.88 -12.86 0.85
C GLU A 270 -20.18 -11.70 1.82
N MET A 271 -19.61 -10.52 1.57
CA MET A 271 -19.78 -9.36 2.45
C MET A 271 -21.20 -8.81 2.44
N ASP A 272 -21.86 -8.72 1.28
CA ASP A 272 -23.27 -8.32 1.18
C ASP A 272 -24.19 -9.28 1.96
N GLY A 273 -23.86 -10.59 2.00
CA GLY A 273 -24.59 -11.59 2.79
C GLY A 273 -24.41 -11.52 4.31
N LEU A 274 -23.32 -10.92 4.80
CA LEU A 274 -23.06 -10.75 6.24
C LEU A 274 -23.76 -9.51 6.85
N GLY A 275 -24.30 -8.62 6.02
CA GLY A 275 -24.94 -7.38 6.44
C GLY A 275 -23.94 -6.29 6.89
N GLY A 276 -24.43 -5.29 7.63
CA GLY A 276 -23.56 -4.25 8.22
C GLY A 276 -22.78 -3.42 7.20
N GLY A 277 -23.45 -2.88 6.18
CA GLY A 277 -22.83 -2.06 5.12
C GLY A 277 -22.33 -2.84 3.90
N GLY A 278 -22.27 -4.17 4.00
CA GLY A 278 -21.98 -5.07 2.87
C GLY A 278 -20.60 -4.88 2.25
N ALA A 279 -20.46 -5.26 0.97
CA ALA A 279 -19.24 -5.06 0.19
C ALA A 279 -18.88 -3.58 0.03
N ARG A 280 -19.89 -2.69 0.05
CA ARG A 280 -19.70 -1.24 -0.11
C ARG A 280 -18.87 -0.62 1.01
N GLU A 281 -19.11 -1.03 2.26
CA GLU A 281 -18.33 -0.58 3.42
C GLU A 281 -17.16 -1.52 3.78
N SER A 282 -17.20 -2.79 3.37
CA SER A 282 -16.17 -3.78 3.71
C SER A 282 -14.94 -3.75 2.80
N ILE A 283 -15.11 -3.50 1.49
CA ILE A 283 -14.01 -3.44 0.50
C ILE A 283 -14.09 -2.20 -0.42
N GLY A 284 -14.98 -1.26 -0.10
CA GLY A 284 -15.24 -0.09 -0.95
C GLY A 284 -15.91 -0.44 -2.28
N TRP A 285 -16.59 -1.59 -2.42
CA TRP A 285 -17.10 -2.12 -3.69
C TRP A 285 -18.01 -1.12 -4.41
N MET A 286 -17.75 -0.87 -5.69
CA MET A 286 -18.54 0.01 -6.56
C MET A 286 -18.84 -0.67 -7.89
N LYS A 287 -20.11 -0.59 -8.29
CA LYS A 287 -20.61 -0.99 -9.60
C LYS A 287 -20.57 0.23 -10.54
N THR A 288 -19.37 0.76 -10.78
CA THR A 288 -19.15 1.96 -11.62
C THR A 288 -19.28 1.69 -13.11
N GLY A 289 -19.23 0.43 -13.54
CA GLY A 289 -18.84 0.11 -14.93
C GLY A 289 -17.45 0.68 -15.26
N SER A 290 -17.12 0.71 -16.55
CA SER A 290 -15.99 1.47 -17.07
C SER A 290 -16.27 2.03 -18.47
N LEU A 291 -15.67 3.19 -18.78
CA LEU A 291 -15.72 3.84 -20.09
C LEU A 291 -14.29 4.00 -20.62
N LEU A 292 -13.96 3.31 -21.71
CA LEU A 292 -12.73 3.50 -22.46
C LEU A 292 -13.02 4.46 -23.62
N VAL A 293 -12.48 5.68 -23.59
CA VAL A 293 -12.93 6.80 -24.43
C VAL A 293 -11.93 7.22 -25.51
N GLY A 294 -12.44 7.60 -26.67
CA GLY A 294 -11.69 8.07 -27.83
C GLY A 294 -12.29 9.36 -28.41
N ARG A 295 -11.47 10.18 -29.06
CA ARG A 295 -11.79 11.54 -29.54
C ARG A 295 -11.63 11.72 -31.04
N THR A 296 -10.96 10.80 -31.74
CA THR A 296 -10.86 10.76 -33.20
C THR A 296 -11.67 9.61 -33.80
N SER A 297 -11.97 9.69 -35.10
CA SER A 297 -12.61 8.60 -35.85
C SER A 297 -11.79 7.31 -35.87
N GLU A 298 -10.46 7.40 -35.75
CA GLU A 298 -9.54 6.26 -35.69
C GLU A 298 -9.57 5.58 -34.31
N GLU A 299 -9.59 6.36 -33.23
CA GLU A 299 -9.85 5.84 -31.88
C GLU A 299 -11.25 5.22 -31.80
N MET A 300 -12.27 5.84 -32.42
CA MET A 300 -13.63 5.30 -32.45
C MET A 300 -13.71 3.96 -33.19
N ALA A 301 -13.11 3.83 -34.38
CA ALA A 301 -13.04 2.56 -35.10
C ALA A 301 -12.29 1.46 -34.30
N THR A 302 -11.26 1.87 -33.54
CA THR A 302 -10.53 0.97 -32.62
C THR A 302 -11.41 0.52 -31.46
N LEU A 303 -12.26 1.40 -30.90
CA LEU A 303 -13.24 1.07 -29.87
C LEU A 303 -14.36 0.17 -30.40
N GLU A 304 -14.82 0.35 -31.64
CA GLU A 304 -15.84 -0.52 -32.27
C GLU A 304 -15.32 -1.97 -32.40
N GLU A 305 -14.13 -2.17 -32.96
CA GLU A 305 -13.56 -3.52 -33.08
C GLU A 305 -13.21 -4.10 -31.69
N LYS A 306 -12.70 -3.29 -30.76
CA LYS A 306 -12.45 -3.74 -29.38
C LYS A 306 -13.73 -4.17 -28.67
N THR A 307 -14.83 -3.45 -28.86
CA THR A 307 -16.17 -3.82 -28.34
C THR A 307 -16.58 -5.18 -28.90
N LYS A 308 -16.49 -5.36 -30.22
CA LYS A 308 -16.80 -6.62 -30.92
C LYS A 308 -15.96 -7.79 -30.40
N VAL A 309 -14.65 -7.61 -30.21
CA VAL A 309 -13.74 -8.62 -29.66
C VAL A 309 -14.04 -8.94 -28.19
N MET A 310 -14.42 -7.95 -27.38
CA MET A 310 -14.85 -8.15 -25.98
C MET A 310 -16.17 -8.92 -25.90
N SER A 311 -17.17 -8.57 -26.72
CA SER A 311 -18.46 -9.26 -26.75
C SER A 311 -18.33 -10.71 -27.25
N GLN A 312 -17.44 -10.97 -28.21
CA GLN A 312 -17.07 -12.34 -28.62
C GLN A 312 -16.35 -13.13 -27.52
N ALA A 313 -15.70 -12.46 -26.57
CA ALA A 313 -15.08 -13.07 -25.39
C ALA A 313 -16.05 -13.18 -24.19
N GLY A 314 -17.34 -12.89 -24.38
CA GLY A 314 -18.37 -12.99 -23.33
C GLY A 314 -18.41 -11.82 -22.36
N ILE A 315 -17.66 -10.74 -22.60
CA ILE A 315 -17.80 -9.50 -21.82
C ILE A 315 -19.01 -8.72 -22.34
N ASN A 316 -19.87 -8.28 -21.43
CA ASN A 316 -20.94 -7.33 -21.73
C ASN A 316 -20.31 -5.96 -22.07
N ALA A 317 -20.24 -5.64 -23.36
CA ALA A 317 -19.59 -4.44 -23.88
C ALA A 317 -20.45 -3.77 -24.97
N GLU A 318 -20.62 -2.44 -24.84
CA GLU A 318 -21.41 -1.61 -25.76
C GLU A 318 -20.52 -0.51 -26.36
N CYS A 319 -20.73 -0.18 -27.64
CA CYS A 319 -20.04 0.94 -28.28
C CYS A 319 -20.97 2.15 -28.34
N LEU A 320 -20.53 3.27 -27.77
CA LEU A 320 -21.30 4.50 -27.62
C LEU A 320 -20.71 5.59 -28.52
N SER A 321 -21.54 6.14 -29.42
CA SER A 321 -21.23 7.38 -30.13
C SER A 321 -21.19 8.58 -29.16
N ALA A 322 -20.55 9.68 -29.56
CA ALA A 322 -20.52 10.93 -28.79
C ALA A 322 -21.89 11.35 -28.21
N THR A 323 -22.99 11.20 -28.98
CA THR A 323 -24.36 11.54 -28.53
C THR A 323 -24.84 10.62 -27.41
N SER A 324 -24.69 9.30 -27.55
CA SER A 324 -25.09 8.33 -26.52
C SER A 324 -24.22 8.44 -25.27
N LEU A 325 -22.92 8.67 -25.46
CA LEU A 325 -21.96 8.91 -24.39
C LEU A 325 -22.29 10.18 -23.60
N HIS A 326 -22.64 11.28 -24.27
CA HIS A 326 -23.02 12.53 -23.60
C HIS A 326 -24.34 12.41 -22.81
N ALA A 327 -25.26 11.53 -23.22
CA ALA A 327 -26.46 11.22 -22.43
C ALA A 327 -26.13 10.45 -21.13
N LEU A 328 -25.05 9.65 -21.14
CA LEU A 328 -24.58 8.84 -20.01
C LEU A 328 -23.63 9.60 -19.07
N GLU A 329 -22.77 10.45 -19.63
CA GLU A 329 -21.82 11.33 -18.95
C GLU A 329 -21.90 12.77 -19.49
N PRO A 330 -22.89 13.58 -19.07
CA PRO A 330 -23.08 14.94 -19.61
C PRO A 330 -21.92 15.92 -19.35
N ALA A 331 -21.02 15.60 -18.42
CA ALA A 331 -19.82 16.39 -18.15
C ALA A 331 -18.65 16.08 -19.10
N LEU A 332 -18.69 14.94 -19.79
CA LEU A 332 -17.64 14.46 -20.69
C LEU A 332 -17.84 15.03 -22.11
N SER A 333 -16.72 15.40 -22.74
CA SER A 333 -16.66 15.93 -24.10
C SER A 333 -15.58 15.19 -24.90
N VAL A 334 -16.00 14.38 -25.86
CA VAL A 334 -15.09 13.66 -26.78
C VAL A 334 -14.97 14.31 -28.18
N GLY A 335 -15.78 15.33 -28.48
CA GLY A 335 -15.97 15.81 -29.86
C GLY A 335 -17.05 15.03 -30.60
N ASN A 336 -17.32 15.37 -31.86
CA ASN A 336 -18.40 14.75 -32.64
C ASN A 336 -18.02 13.35 -33.16
N ASP A 337 -16.74 13.18 -33.52
CA ASP A 337 -16.19 11.98 -34.16
C ASP A 337 -15.64 10.95 -33.14
N GLY A 338 -15.76 11.25 -31.84
CA GLY A 338 -15.35 10.39 -30.74
C GLY A 338 -16.47 9.55 -30.15
N GLY A 339 -16.14 8.78 -29.11
CA GLY A 339 -17.07 7.87 -28.44
C GLY A 339 -16.42 7.07 -27.32
N ALA A 340 -17.04 5.96 -26.94
CA ALA A 340 -16.54 5.07 -25.90
C ALA A 340 -16.87 3.59 -26.16
N MET A 341 -16.04 2.69 -25.64
CA MET A 341 -16.48 1.35 -25.26
C MET A 341 -16.92 1.38 -23.79
N PHE A 342 -18.16 1.02 -23.53
CA PHE A 342 -18.76 0.91 -22.20
C PHE A 342 -18.80 -0.55 -21.75
N VAL A 343 -18.35 -0.82 -20.52
CA VAL A 343 -18.45 -2.14 -19.88
C VAL A 343 -19.19 -1.97 -18.55
N PRO A 344 -20.52 -2.16 -18.49
CA PRO A 344 -21.30 -2.03 -17.25
C PRO A 344 -20.92 -3.04 -16.17
N ASP A 345 -20.29 -4.16 -16.55
CA ASP A 345 -19.91 -5.22 -15.62
C ASP A 345 -18.52 -5.10 -15.00
N ASP A 346 -17.82 -4.00 -15.28
CA ASP A 346 -16.59 -3.60 -14.58
C ASP A 346 -16.88 -2.99 -13.20
N ARG A 347 -15.89 -3.08 -12.31
CA ARG A 347 -16.03 -2.83 -10.87
C ARG A 347 -14.84 -2.04 -10.32
N GLN A 348 -15.00 -1.42 -9.16
CA GLN A 348 -13.90 -0.74 -8.44
C GLN A 348 -13.96 -1.05 -6.94
N ILE A 349 -12.80 -1.18 -6.32
CA ILE A 349 -12.61 -1.34 -4.85
C ILE A 349 -11.86 -0.14 -4.28
N ASP A 350 -11.99 0.06 -2.96
CA ASP A 350 -11.10 0.95 -2.22
C ASP A 350 -9.94 0.14 -1.64
N ALA A 351 -8.71 0.50 -2.00
CA ALA A 351 -7.52 -0.26 -1.62
C ALA A 351 -7.31 -0.34 -0.10
N LEU A 352 -7.71 0.69 0.67
CA LEU A 352 -7.54 0.72 2.12
C LEU A 352 -8.58 -0.17 2.80
N GLN A 353 -9.85 -0.12 2.39
CA GLN A 353 -10.91 -1.00 2.90
C GLN A 353 -10.62 -2.46 2.56
N ALA A 354 -10.30 -2.77 1.30
CA ALA A 354 -10.00 -4.11 0.85
C ALA A 354 -8.81 -4.74 1.62
N VAL A 355 -7.72 -3.99 1.80
CA VAL A 355 -6.57 -4.44 2.61
C VAL A 355 -6.95 -4.58 4.09
N SER A 356 -7.73 -3.65 4.66
CA SER A 356 -8.16 -3.73 6.06
C SER A 356 -9.03 -4.97 6.34
N LEU A 357 -9.94 -5.35 5.41
CA LEU A 357 -10.69 -6.60 5.51
C LEU A 357 -9.77 -7.83 5.44
N ILE A 358 -8.78 -7.82 4.55
CA ILE A 358 -7.81 -8.91 4.39
C ILE A 358 -6.94 -9.04 5.65
N GLU A 359 -6.39 -7.95 6.19
CA GLU A 359 -5.68 -7.93 7.47
C GLU A 359 -6.54 -8.44 8.63
N LYS A 360 -7.80 -7.96 8.74
CA LYS A 360 -8.75 -8.41 9.77
C LYS A 360 -9.05 -9.90 9.65
N THR A 361 -9.19 -10.41 8.42
CA THR A 361 -9.34 -11.85 8.14
C THR A 361 -8.13 -12.61 8.64
N ASN A 362 -6.91 -12.19 8.27
CA ASN A 362 -5.67 -12.88 8.60
C ASN A 362 -5.41 -12.87 10.12
N ASN A 363 -5.56 -11.72 10.77
CA ASN A 363 -5.38 -11.56 12.22
C ASN A 363 -6.36 -12.41 13.06
N SER A 364 -7.51 -12.84 12.51
CA SER A 364 -8.39 -13.80 13.19
C SER A 364 -7.77 -15.21 13.38
N TYR A 365 -6.65 -15.48 12.73
CA TYR A 365 -5.86 -16.72 12.87
C TYR A 365 -4.66 -16.58 13.81
N SER A 366 -4.30 -15.36 14.25
CA SER A 366 -3.21 -15.15 15.22
C SER A 366 -3.48 -15.78 16.59
N PRO A 367 -4.70 -15.70 17.18
CA PRO A 367 -5.04 -16.44 18.41
C PRO A 367 -4.99 -17.97 18.25
N LYS A 368 -4.97 -18.48 17.02
CA LYS A 368 -4.84 -19.91 16.68
C LYS A 368 -3.38 -20.31 16.42
N GLY A 369 -2.42 -19.41 16.65
CA GLY A 369 -1.00 -19.61 16.33
C GLY A 369 -0.69 -19.73 14.84
N ARG A 370 -1.64 -19.39 13.95
CA ARG A 370 -1.54 -19.63 12.50
C ARG A 370 -1.17 -18.40 11.67
N TYR A 371 -1.27 -17.19 12.20
CA TYR A 371 -0.86 -15.98 11.48
C TYR A 371 0.00 -15.06 12.34
N MET A 372 1.06 -14.52 11.74
CA MET A 372 1.90 -13.47 12.33
C MET A 372 2.19 -12.38 11.29
N ALA A 373 2.07 -11.12 11.69
CA ALA A 373 2.42 -9.95 10.88
C ALA A 373 3.57 -9.17 11.55
N LEU A 374 4.58 -8.81 10.77
CA LEU A 374 5.75 -8.03 11.19
C LEU A 374 5.92 -6.84 10.25
N TYR A 375 5.37 -5.70 10.66
CA TYR A 375 5.43 -4.44 9.92
C TYR A 375 6.54 -3.54 10.47
N ASN A 376 7.19 -2.79 9.59
CA ASN A 376 8.43 -2.06 9.90
C ASN A 376 9.56 -2.99 10.38
N ASP A 377 9.67 -4.17 9.76
CA ASP A 377 10.70 -5.19 10.01
C ASP A 377 11.20 -5.76 8.67
N PRO A 378 12.06 -5.02 7.94
CA PRO A 378 12.52 -5.39 6.60
C PRO A 378 13.25 -6.74 6.59
N ALA A 379 13.05 -7.52 5.53
CA ALA A 379 13.89 -8.68 5.22
C ALA A 379 15.31 -8.22 4.83
N MET A 380 16.31 -8.82 5.46
CA MET A 380 17.73 -8.42 5.36
C MET A 380 18.59 -9.47 4.65
N SER A 381 18.32 -10.77 4.88
CA SER A 381 19.04 -11.88 4.27
C SER A 381 18.19 -13.17 4.24
N LEU A 382 18.59 -14.12 3.39
CA LEU A 382 18.03 -15.47 3.37
C LEU A 382 19.00 -16.44 4.02
N ILE A 383 18.51 -17.25 4.95
CA ILE A 383 19.27 -18.38 5.50
C ILE A 383 19.04 -19.56 4.56
N ARG A 384 20.12 -20.07 3.96
CA ARG A 384 20.08 -21.14 2.96
C ARG A 384 20.79 -22.39 3.45
N SER A 385 20.24 -23.53 3.06
CA SER A 385 20.78 -24.86 3.32
C SER A 385 21.98 -25.12 2.39
N GLU A 386 23.21 -25.17 2.92
CA GLU A 386 24.41 -25.47 2.12
C GLU A 386 24.33 -26.83 1.41
N VAL A 387 23.60 -27.79 1.99
CA VAL A 387 23.46 -29.16 1.47
C VAL A 387 22.34 -29.29 0.42
N THR A 388 21.23 -28.54 0.57
CA THR A 388 20.02 -28.73 -0.25
C THR A 388 19.67 -27.54 -1.14
N GLY A 389 20.40 -26.42 -1.06
CA GLY A 389 20.15 -25.18 -1.80
C GLY A 389 18.90 -24.38 -1.35
N ARG A 390 17.96 -25.05 -0.67
CA ARG A 390 16.68 -24.53 -0.17
C ARG A 390 16.87 -23.35 0.78
N VAL A 391 15.89 -22.46 0.79
CA VAL A 391 15.82 -21.33 1.71
C VAL A 391 15.11 -21.78 2.99
N GLU A 392 15.82 -21.84 4.11
CA GLU A 392 15.27 -22.34 5.37
C GLU A 392 14.55 -21.25 6.16
N ALA A 393 15.05 -20.01 6.09
CA ALA A 393 14.44 -18.86 6.77
C ALA A 393 14.68 -17.52 6.05
N VAL A 394 13.81 -16.56 6.35
CA VAL A 394 14.07 -15.12 6.13
C VAL A 394 14.60 -14.54 7.44
N GLN A 395 15.77 -13.91 7.40
CA GLN A 395 16.22 -13.03 8.47
C GLN A 395 15.72 -11.60 8.17
N THR A 396 15.11 -10.99 9.19
CA THR A 396 14.62 -9.60 9.16
C THR A 396 15.47 -8.73 10.09
N SER A 397 15.11 -7.44 10.26
CA SER A 397 15.82 -6.54 11.17
C SER A 397 15.71 -6.96 12.65
N LYS A 398 14.61 -7.64 13.04
CA LYS A 398 14.30 -8.01 14.44
C LYS A 398 14.05 -9.51 14.66
N ASN A 399 13.73 -10.27 13.63
CA ASN A 399 13.31 -11.67 13.72
C ASN A 399 14.02 -12.61 12.72
N ILE A 400 14.00 -13.92 13.02
CA ILE A 400 14.32 -14.98 12.06
C ILE A 400 13.07 -15.85 11.87
N LEU A 401 12.65 -15.99 10.61
CA LEU A 401 11.37 -16.57 10.21
C LEU A 401 11.61 -17.84 9.39
N TYR A 402 11.58 -19.00 10.03
CA TYR A 402 11.75 -20.30 9.36
C TYR A 402 10.48 -20.67 8.57
N GLY A 403 10.64 -21.07 7.30
CA GLY A 403 9.54 -21.44 6.40
C GLY A 403 9.66 -22.88 5.92
N ARG A 404 8.81 -23.77 6.45
CA ARG A 404 8.94 -25.23 6.23
C ARG A 404 8.60 -25.66 4.79
N LYS A 405 7.56 -25.08 4.20
CA LYS A 405 7.12 -25.40 2.83
C LYS A 405 7.67 -24.42 1.81
N ALA A 406 7.47 -23.12 2.02
CA ALA A 406 7.81 -22.09 1.03
C ALA A 406 8.18 -20.73 1.66
N ILE A 407 9.02 -19.99 0.95
CA ILE A 407 9.29 -18.56 1.14
C ILE A 407 8.77 -17.83 -0.10
N VAL A 408 7.90 -16.83 0.08
CA VAL A 408 7.28 -16.07 -1.02
C VAL A 408 7.78 -14.63 -1.01
N VAL A 409 8.36 -14.15 -2.12
CA VAL A 409 8.75 -12.74 -2.28
C VAL A 409 7.68 -12.02 -3.10
N ALA A 410 6.89 -11.19 -2.41
CA ALA A 410 5.80 -10.38 -2.96
C ALA A 410 6.07 -8.86 -2.77
N SER A 411 7.34 -8.47 -2.73
CA SER A 411 7.81 -7.12 -2.38
C SER A 411 7.65 -6.05 -3.48
N GLY A 412 6.82 -6.31 -4.49
CA GLY A 412 6.49 -5.35 -5.56
C GLY A 412 7.72 -4.82 -6.29
N ALA A 413 7.81 -3.50 -6.44
CA ALA A 413 8.90 -2.87 -7.20
C ALA A 413 10.29 -3.09 -6.56
N TRP A 414 10.35 -3.37 -5.25
CA TRP A 414 11.59 -3.67 -4.54
C TRP A 414 12.10 -5.10 -4.77
N THR A 415 11.38 -5.97 -5.49
CA THR A 415 11.80 -7.38 -5.63
C THR A 415 13.16 -7.55 -6.32
N ARG A 416 13.51 -6.74 -7.33
CA ARG A 416 14.84 -6.79 -7.96
C ARG A 416 15.95 -6.48 -6.95
N SER A 417 15.94 -5.28 -6.36
CA SER A 417 16.98 -4.84 -5.41
C SER A 417 17.03 -5.71 -4.15
N LEU A 418 15.88 -6.23 -3.70
CA LEU A 418 15.82 -7.20 -2.62
C LEU A 418 16.51 -8.51 -3.01
N LEU A 419 16.19 -9.13 -4.16
CA LEU A 419 16.80 -10.40 -4.56
C LEU A 419 18.33 -10.30 -4.75
N HIS A 420 18.83 -9.20 -5.35
CA HIS A 420 20.28 -8.94 -5.45
C HIS A 420 20.95 -8.90 -4.07
N ASN A 421 20.33 -8.25 -3.08
CA ASN A 421 20.84 -8.22 -1.70
C ASN A 421 20.70 -9.57 -0.98
N LEU A 422 19.60 -10.31 -1.22
CA LEU A 422 19.27 -11.56 -0.53
C LEU A 422 20.05 -12.78 -1.04
N LEU A 423 20.40 -12.81 -2.33
CA LEU A 423 21.09 -13.92 -2.99
C LEU A 423 22.60 -13.67 -3.20
N GLY A 424 23.02 -12.40 -3.15
CA GLY A 424 24.41 -11.98 -3.28
C GLY A 424 24.91 -11.93 -4.73
N PRO A 425 26.13 -11.38 -4.96
CA PRO A 425 26.65 -11.02 -6.29
C PRO A 425 26.96 -12.21 -7.21
N ASN A 426 26.88 -13.44 -6.69
CA ASN A 426 27.14 -14.66 -7.46
C ASN A 426 25.84 -15.30 -8.00
N SER A 427 24.68 -14.67 -7.82
CA SER A 427 23.42 -15.18 -8.34
C SER A 427 23.19 -14.74 -9.79
N THR A 428 22.85 -15.69 -10.66
CA THR A 428 22.44 -15.45 -12.05
C THR A 428 20.96 -15.06 -12.17
N LEU A 429 20.19 -15.07 -11.08
CA LEU A 429 18.77 -14.69 -11.10
C LEU A 429 18.61 -13.17 -11.11
N ASP A 430 18.37 -12.60 -12.28
CA ASP A 430 17.97 -11.22 -12.42
C ASP A 430 16.51 -11.09 -12.89
N ILE A 431 15.61 -10.63 -12.00
CA ILE A 431 14.21 -10.37 -12.37
C ILE A 431 14.07 -8.88 -12.73
N PRO A 432 13.75 -8.52 -13.99
CA PRO A 432 13.83 -7.15 -14.49
C PRO A 432 12.67 -6.23 -14.07
N VAL A 433 12.17 -6.37 -12.84
CA VAL A 433 11.16 -5.44 -12.31
C VAL A 433 11.77 -4.05 -12.08
N LYS A 434 11.24 -3.03 -12.79
CA LYS A 434 11.57 -1.61 -12.57
C LYS A 434 10.48 -0.93 -11.74
N PRO A 435 10.80 0.04 -10.87
CA PRO A 435 9.81 0.94 -10.28
C PRO A 435 9.31 1.94 -11.33
N ARG A 436 8.05 1.81 -11.78
CA ARG A 436 7.39 2.81 -12.65
C ARG A 436 6.50 3.71 -11.79
N LYS A 437 7.02 4.89 -11.45
CA LYS A 437 6.33 5.92 -10.66
C LYS A 437 5.06 6.36 -11.39
N GLY A 438 4.03 6.71 -10.62
CA GLY A 438 2.83 7.37 -11.12
C GLY A 438 2.19 8.25 -10.06
N HIS A 439 1.68 9.40 -10.52
CA HIS A 439 0.92 10.36 -9.73
C HIS A 439 -0.59 10.21 -9.97
N LEU A 440 -1.40 10.43 -8.93
CA LEU A 440 -2.83 10.75 -9.00
C LEU A 440 -3.12 12.01 -8.19
N LEU A 441 -4.11 12.78 -8.64
CA LEU A 441 -4.63 13.98 -7.98
C LEU A 441 -6.01 13.63 -7.37
N VAL A 442 -6.20 13.86 -6.07
CA VAL A 442 -7.45 13.56 -5.37
C VAL A 442 -8.07 14.84 -4.80
N LEU A 443 -9.34 15.07 -5.15
CA LEU A 443 -10.07 16.31 -4.92
C LEU A 443 -11.33 16.01 -4.09
N GLU A 444 -11.32 16.39 -2.81
CA GLU A 444 -12.46 16.21 -1.92
C GLU A 444 -13.55 17.25 -2.18
N ASN A 445 -14.83 16.85 -2.07
CA ASN A 445 -15.99 17.74 -2.22
C ASN A 445 -16.06 18.52 -3.55
N PHE A 446 -15.44 18.01 -4.62
CA PHE A 446 -15.40 18.67 -5.93
C PHE A 446 -16.74 18.53 -6.67
N ASP A 447 -17.69 19.42 -6.38
CA ASP A 447 -19.07 19.40 -6.88
C ASP A 447 -19.25 19.87 -8.34
N ARG A 448 -18.24 20.58 -8.86
CA ARG A 448 -18.20 21.13 -10.23
C ARG A 448 -18.13 20.07 -11.34
N LEU A 449 -17.85 18.81 -11.00
CA LEU A 449 -17.87 17.68 -11.91
C LEU A 449 -18.73 16.56 -11.33
N LYS A 450 -19.65 16.03 -12.14
CA LYS A 450 -20.43 14.82 -11.81
C LYS A 450 -20.06 13.75 -12.81
N LEU A 451 -19.65 12.59 -12.30
CA LEU A 451 -19.33 11.39 -13.06
C LEU A 451 -20.21 10.25 -12.52
N ASN A 452 -20.85 9.49 -13.40
CA ASN A 452 -21.64 8.31 -13.00
C ASN A 452 -20.78 7.03 -13.05
N HIS A 453 -19.86 6.97 -14.01
CA HIS A 453 -18.94 5.87 -14.27
C HIS A 453 -17.48 6.31 -14.07
N ALA A 454 -16.57 5.35 -14.13
CA ALA A 454 -15.13 5.61 -14.14
C ALA A 454 -14.55 5.48 -15.56
N ILE A 455 -13.67 6.39 -15.93
CA ILE A 455 -13.31 6.74 -17.30
C ILE A 455 -11.78 6.62 -17.50
N MET A 456 -11.37 6.18 -18.69
CA MET A 456 -9.98 6.03 -19.12
C MET A 456 -9.86 6.38 -20.61
N GLU A 457 -8.89 7.19 -21.03
CA GLU A 457 -8.62 7.42 -22.46
C GLU A 457 -8.02 6.16 -23.12
N LEU A 458 -8.31 5.95 -24.42
CA LEU A 458 -7.80 4.80 -25.17
C LEU A 458 -6.27 4.71 -25.13
N GLY A 459 -5.58 5.83 -25.33
CA GLY A 459 -4.12 5.95 -25.26
C GLY A 459 -3.49 5.58 -23.91
N TYR A 460 -4.27 5.38 -22.84
CA TYR A 460 -3.78 4.81 -21.59
C TYR A 460 -3.33 3.34 -21.77
N VAL A 461 -3.95 2.61 -22.71
CA VAL A 461 -3.67 1.19 -22.97
C VAL A 461 -2.29 1.03 -23.60
N ASP A 462 -1.95 1.84 -24.61
CA ASP A 462 -0.69 1.76 -25.33
C ASP A 462 0.50 2.06 -24.41
N HIS A 463 0.34 3.02 -23.49
CA HIS A 463 1.34 3.33 -22.47
C HIS A 463 1.51 2.25 -21.39
N GLN A 464 0.61 1.28 -21.26
CA GLN A 464 0.81 0.11 -20.38
C GLN A 464 1.79 -0.89 -21.01
N GLY A 465 1.52 -1.31 -22.25
CA GLY A 465 2.29 -2.32 -22.97
C GLY A 465 3.08 -1.70 -24.13
N ALA A 466 4.20 -1.06 -23.83
CA ALA A 466 5.06 -0.38 -24.81
C ALA A 466 5.88 -1.37 -25.68
N LYS A 467 5.16 -2.21 -26.44
CA LYS A 467 5.56 -3.05 -27.58
C LYS A 467 4.31 -3.79 -28.07
N SER A 468 3.67 -3.29 -29.12
CA SER A 468 2.48 -3.91 -29.74
C SER A 468 2.34 -3.55 -31.23
N ASP A 469 3.37 -3.87 -32.01
CA ASP A 469 3.38 -4.12 -33.47
C ASP A 469 2.73 -3.10 -34.45
N SER A 470 2.35 -1.90 -34.00
CA SER A 470 2.13 -0.76 -34.89
C SER A 470 3.47 -0.27 -35.47
N LEU A 471 3.61 -0.35 -36.80
CA LEU A 471 4.84 -0.09 -37.58
C LEU A 471 5.71 1.09 -37.06
N PRO A 472 6.91 0.85 -36.50
CA PRO A 472 7.78 1.91 -36.01
C PRO A 472 8.50 2.62 -37.17
N LEU A 473 7.96 3.77 -37.60
CA LEU A 473 8.53 4.57 -38.69
C LEU A 473 9.71 5.47 -38.25
N SER A 474 10.63 4.91 -37.47
CA SER A 474 12.03 5.35 -37.37
C SER A 474 12.86 4.32 -36.61
N SER A 475 13.86 3.73 -37.26
CA SER A 475 14.80 2.82 -36.60
C SER A 475 15.86 3.58 -35.80
N LYS A 476 15.78 3.52 -34.47
CA LYS A 476 16.90 3.64 -33.52
C LYS A 476 16.45 3.32 -32.09
N PHE A 477 17.14 2.41 -31.42
CA PHE A 477 17.17 2.41 -29.96
C PHE A 477 18.04 3.58 -29.52
N ASN A 478 17.43 4.67 -29.08
CA ASN A 478 18.13 5.72 -28.34
C ASN A 478 17.92 5.47 -26.84
N GLU A 479 18.98 5.63 -26.04
CA GLU A 479 18.93 5.38 -24.59
C GLU A 479 18.10 6.45 -23.84
N ASP A 480 17.71 7.53 -24.53
CA ASP A 480 16.88 8.63 -24.02
C ASP A 480 15.40 8.26 -23.77
N GLU A 481 14.87 7.15 -24.32
CA GLU A 481 13.44 6.81 -24.17
C GLU A 481 13.03 6.46 -22.72
N ASP A 482 13.97 6.00 -21.87
CA ASP A 482 13.70 5.72 -20.44
C ASP A 482 13.33 7.02 -19.66
N ALA A 483 13.53 8.21 -20.24
CA ALA A 483 13.11 9.50 -19.68
C ALA A 483 11.67 9.94 -20.05
N ALA A 484 11.01 9.26 -20.99
CA ALA A 484 9.70 9.65 -21.52
C ALA A 484 8.58 9.55 -20.45
N SER A 485 8.20 10.69 -19.90
CA SER A 485 7.15 10.80 -18.88
C SER A 485 5.77 10.92 -19.55
N SER A 486 4.96 9.85 -19.54
CA SER A 486 3.61 9.90 -20.14
C SER A 486 2.53 10.23 -19.11
N VAL A 487 1.49 10.92 -19.57
CA VAL A 487 0.29 11.28 -18.80
C VAL A 487 -0.92 10.99 -19.69
N SER A 488 -1.78 10.07 -19.24
CA SER A 488 -3.02 9.69 -19.94
C SER A 488 -4.19 9.78 -18.98
N MET A 489 -5.30 10.37 -19.43
CA MET A 489 -6.49 10.65 -18.63
C MET A 489 -7.13 9.38 -18.07
N THR A 490 -7.27 9.36 -16.75
CA THR A 490 -8.26 8.57 -16.04
C THR A 490 -9.02 9.47 -15.07
N ALA A 491 -10.32 9.25 -14.92
CA ALA A 491 -11.18 10.03 -14.04
C ALA A 491 -12.27 9.15 -13.42
N GLY A 492 -12.52 9.30 -12.13
CA GLY A 492 -13.58 8.57 -11.44
C GLY A 492 -13.72 9.00 -10.00
N LEU A 493 -14.78 8.55 -9.34
CA LEU A 493 -14.99 8.79 -7.91
C LEU A 493 -14.40 7.64 -7.09
N ASN A 494 -13.80 7.95 -5.94
CA ASN A 494 -13.40 6.90 -4.97
C ASN A 494 -14.58 6.51 -4.06
N ALA A 495 -14.35 5.57 -3.13
CA ALA A 495 -15.42 5.11 -2.23
C ALA A 495 -16.00 6.18 -1.29
N LYS A 496 -15.33 7.33 -1.10
CA LYS A 496 -15.81 8.48 -0.34
C LYS A 496 -16.51 9.54 -1.22
N GLY A 497 -16.58 9.33 -2.54
CA GLY A 497 -17.12 10.30 -3.50
C GLY A 497 -16.15 11.42 -3.87
N HIS A 498 -14.86 11.30 -3.54
CA HIS A 498 -13.85 12.28 -3.97
C HIS A 498 -13.45 11.99 -5.42
N LEU A 499 -13.26 13.04 -6.23
CA LEU A 499 -12.78 12.91 -7.60
C LEU A 499 -11.30 12.53 -7.60
N VAL A 500 -10.96 11.48 -8.35
CA VAL A 500 -9.58 11.02 -8.56
C VAL A 500 -9.25 11.18 -10.04
N LEU A 501 -8.32 12.07 -10.34
CA LEU A 501 -7.75 12.27 -11.67
C LEU A 501 -6.37 11.61 -11.76
N GLY A 502 -6.07 11.02 -12.90
CA GLY A 502 -4.81 10.35 -13.15
C GLY A 502 -4.50 10.23 -14.64
N SER A 503 -3.43 9.53 -15.02
CA SER A 503 -2.29 9.17 -14.16
C SER A 503 -0.98 9.22 -14.93
N SER A 504 0.11 9.58 -14.27
CA SER A 504 1.43 9.57 -14.91
C SER A 504 2.12 8.20 -14.89
N ARG A 505 3.12 8.06 -15.76
CA ARG A 505 4.01 6.90 -15.89
C ARG A 505 5.46 7.40 -16.12
N GLU A 506 6.32 7.21 -15.13
CA GLU A 506 7.68 7.78 -15.09
C GLU A 506 8.71 6.77 -14.54
N PHE A 507 9.90 6.66 -15.12
CA PHE A 507 11.00 5.83 -14.59
C PHE A 507 11.98 6.63 -13.70
N LYS A 508 11.48 7.44 -12.78
CA LYS A 508 12.27 8.24 -11.81
C LYS A 508 12.71 7.43 -10.57
N GLY A 509 13.14 6.18 -10.77
CA GLY A 509 13.55 5.27 -9.70
C GLY A 509 12.50 5.13 -8.58
N PHE A 510 12.94 5.18 -7.32
CA PHE A 510 12.08 5.17 -6.14
C PHE A 510 11.72 6.57 -5.59
N SER A 511 11.94 7.67 -6.35
CA SER A 511 11.60 9.02 -5.88
C SER A 511 10.11 9.13 -5.53
N ARG A 512 9.83 9.65 -4.31
CA ARG A 512 8.48 10.00 -3.81
C ARG A 512 8.17 11.49 -3.91
N GLU A 513 9.04 12.28 -4.56
CA GLU A 513 8.87 13.74 -4.68
C GLU A 513 7.67 14.08 -5.56
N VAL A 514 6.94 15.15 -5.22
CA VAL A 514 5.80 15.62 -6.02
C VAL A 514 6.30 16.47 -7.19
N ASP A 515 6.09 15.98 -8.42
CA ASP A 515 6.40 16.76 -9.62
C ASP A 515 5.21 17.66 -10.00
N LYS A 516 5.31 18.96 -9.68
CA LYS A 516 4.24 19.94 -9.97
C LYS A 516 3.94 20.07 -11.47
N SER A 517 4.91 19.81 -12.35
CA SER A 517 4.67 19.86 -13.80
C SER A 517 3.75 18.71 -14.23
N ILE A 518 3.99 17.50 -13.70
CA ILE A 518 3.16 16.32 -13.95
C ILE A 518 1.75 16.49 -13.39
N LEU A 519 1.58 17.10 -12.21
CA LEU A 519 0.25 17.41 -11.67
C LEU A 519 -0.51 18.40 -12.55
N LYS A 520 0.16 19.44 -13.06
CA LYS A 520 -0.43 20.36 -14.04
C LYS A 520 -0.83 19.61 -15.32
N SER A 521 0.03 18.75 -15.86
CA SER A 521 -0.29 17.95 -17.04
C SER A 521 -1.48 17.01 -16.83
N ILE A 522 -1.65 16.40 -15.65
CA ILE A 522 -2.84 15.59 -15.31
C ILE A 522 -4.10 16.46 -15.33
N TRP A 523 -4.04 17.68 -14.77
CA TRP A 523 -5.17 18.61 -14.75
C TRP A 523 -5.51 19.17 -16.13
N ASP A 524 -4.52 19.66 -16.88
CA ASP A 524 -4.68 20.16 -18.24
C ASP A 524 -5.30 19.08 -19.14
N ARG A 525 -4.78 17.84 -19.05
CA ARG A 525 -5.26 16.69 -19.82
C ARG A 525 -6.68 16.28 -19.43
N ALA A 526 -7.03 16.30 -18.14
CA ALA A 526 -8.41 16.12 -17.71
C ALA A 526 -9.31 17.25 -18.24
N GLY A 527 -8.83 18.49 -18.26
CA GLY A 527 -9.53 19.64 -18.82
C GLY A 527 -9.82 19.55 -20.31
N GLU A 528 -9.05 18.78 -21.09
CA GLU A 528 -9.40 18.49 -22.48
C GLU A 528 -10.74 17.73 -22.60
N PHE A 529 -10.97 16.75 -21.73
CA PHE A 529 -12.15 15.88 -21.71
C PHE A 529 -13.32 16.45 -20.91
N PHE A 530 -13.05 17.30 -19.91
CA PHE A 530 -14.06 17.90 -19.03
C PHE A 530 -14.03 19.44 -19.16
N PRO A 531 -14.87 20.04 -20.04
CA PRO A 531 -14.82 21.47 -20.34
C PRO A 531 -14.99 22.38 -19.11
N ALA A 532 -15.71 21.89 -18.08
CA ALA A 532 -15.87 22.57 -16.81
C ALA A 532 -14.55 22.88 -16.07
N LEU A 533 -13.48 22.12 -16.31
CA LEU A 533 -12.18 22.32 -15.67
C LEU A 533 -11.32 23.39 -16.38
N LYS A 534 -11.57 23.69 -17.67
CA LYS A 534 -10.71 24.58 -18.47
C LYS A 534 -10.60 26.01 -17.92
N ASN A 535 -11.66 26.48 -17.26
CA ASN A 535 -11.75 27.82 -16.68
C ASN A 535 -11.43 27.83 -15.17
N ILE A 536 -10.86 26.74 -14.64
CA ILE A 536 -10.52 26.59 -13.23
C ILE A 536 -9.00 26.47 -13.12
N SER A 537 -8.38 27.43 -12.45
CA SER A 537 -6.96 27.32 -12.06
C SER A 537 -6.79 26.14 -11.11
N LEU A 538 -5.81 25.27 -11.36
CA LEU A 538 -5.41 24.26 -10.39
C LEU A 538 -4.67 24.95 -9.25
N ASP A 539 -5.34 25.17 -8.12
CA ASP A 539 -4.63 25.34 -6.87
C ASP A 539 -4.18 23.97 -6.35
N ILE A 540 -2.87 23.74 -6.37
CA ILE A 540 -2.25 22.49 -5.89
C ILE A 540 -2.41 22.38 -4.35
N TYR A 541 -2.75 23.48 -3.64
CA TYR A 541 -3.09 23.46 -2.22
C TYR A 541 -4.57 23.13 -1.93
N GLU A 542 -5.49 23.30 -2.89
CA GLU A 542 -6.86 22.74 -2.79
C GLU A 542 -6.85 21.21 -2.95
N ALA A 543 -5.86 20.67 -3.64
CA ALA A 543 -5.65 19.22 -3.80
C ALA A 543 -5.12 18.56 -2.51
N LYS A 544 -6.04 18.26 -1.60
CA LYS A 544 -5.77 17.66 -0.27
C LYS A 544 -4.97 16.36 -0.27
N GLU A 545 -5.04 15.55 -1.33
CA GLU A 545 -4.29 14.30 -1.44
C GLU A 545 -3.68 14.14 -2.84
N ILE A 546 -2.36 13.91 -2.88
CA ILE A 546 -1.61 13.52 -4.08
C ILE A 546 -1.06 12.11 -3.81
N ARG A 547 -1.47 11.13 -4.62
CA ARG A 547 -1.01 9.75 -4.46
C ARG A 547 0.20 9.50 -5.36
N ILE A 548 1.27 8.96 -4.78
CA ILE A 548 2.46 8.53 -5.51
C ILE A 548 2.72 7.05 -5.20
N GLY A 549 2.81 6.23 -6.25
CA GLY A 549 3.10 4.81 -6.16
C GLY A 549 4.09 4.34 -7.23
N HIS A 550 4.98 3.42 -6.84
CA HIS A 550 5.92 2.76 -7.73
C HIS A 550 5.35 1.42 -8.18
N ARG A 551 4.73 1.40 -9.35
CA ARG A 551 4.17 0.19 -9.96
C ARG A 551 5.32 -0.80 -10.26
N PRO A 552 5.21 -2.09 -9.94
CA PRO A 552 6.19 -3.10 -10.34
C PRO A 552 6.04 -3.39 -11.82
N TYR A 553 6.82 -2.70 -12.66
CA TYR A 553 6.78 -2.82 -14.11
C TYR A 553 7.70 -3.95 -14.59
N MET A 554 7.19 -4.80 -15.49
CA MET A 554 7.97 -5.84 -16.18
C MET A 554 8.10 -5.49 -17.67
N PRO A 555 9.28 -5.64 -18.31
CA PRO A 555 9.50 -5.30 -19.72
C PRO A 555 8.65 -6.08 -20.74
N ASP A 556 8.12 -7.24 -20.35
CA ASP A 556 7.26 -8.10 -21.16
C ASP A 556 5.75 -7.95 -20.84
N GLY A 557 5.39 -7.00 -19.95
CA GLY A 557 4.01 -6.69 -19.57
C GLY A 557 3.32 -7.72 -18.67
N LYS A 558 3.99 -8.79 -18.24
CA LYS A 558 3.37 -9.92 -17.50
C LYS A 558 3.91 -10.00 -16.06
N PRO A 559 3.08 -10.34 -15.05
CA PRO A 559 3.58 -10.60 -13.71
C PRO A 559 4.54 -11.81 -13.70
N VAL A 560 5.38 -11.88 -12.67
CA VAL A 560 6.27 -13.01 -12.40
C VAL A 560 5.69 -13.77 -11.21
N ILE A 561 5.22 -14.98 -11.48
CA ILE A 561 4.57 -15.88 -10.52
C ILE A 561 5.16 -17.28 -10.72
N GLY A 562 6.08 -17.69 -9.85
CA GLY A 562 6.71 -19.00 -9.97
C GLY A 562 7.82 -19.29 -8.97
N PHE A 563 8.16 -20.57 -8.85
CA PHE A 563 9.35 -21.00 -8.11
C PHE A 563 10.62 -20.57 -8.85
N VAL A 564 11.65 -20.25 -8.08
CA VAL A 564 12.97 -19.88 -8.58
C VAL A 564 13.76 -21.16 -8.93
N PRO A 565 14.40 -21.24 -10.11
CA PRO A 565 15.33 -22.31 -10.45
C PRO A 565 16.38 -22.52 -9.34
N ASP A 566 16.80 -23.78 -9.13
CA ASP A 566 17.72 -24.23 -8.08
C ASP A 566 17.31 -23.94 -6.62
N MET A 567 16.19 -23.24 -6.38
CA MET A 567 15.64 -22.94 -5.06
C MET A 567 14.18 -23.39 -4.98
N SER A 568 13.98 -24.71 -4.93
CA SER A 568 12.71 -25.47 -4.91
C SER A 568 11.68 -25.12 -3.81
N ASN A 569 11.88 -24.04 -3.05
CA ASN A 569 10.91 -23.48 -2.11
C ASN A 569 10.92 -21.95 -2.03
N LEU A 570 11.69 -21.25 -2.86
CA LEU A 570 11.60 -19.81 -3.03
C LEU A 570 10.67 -19.52 -4.20
N LEU A 571 9.59 -18.79 -3.96
CA LEU A 571 8.59 -18.41 -4.96
C LEU A 571 8.54 -16.88 -5.07
N ILE A 572 8.44 -16.35 -6.28
CA ILE A 572 8.26 -14.92 -6.53
C ILE A 572 6.83 -14.65 -6.98
N ALA A 573 6.24 -13.56 -6.51
CA ALA A 573 4.91 -13.09 -6.90
C ALA A 573 4.91 -11.55 -7.03
N THR A 574 5.39 -11.05 -8.16
CA THR A 574 5.57 -9.60 -8.42
C THR A 574 5.24 -9.22 -9.87
N GLY A 575 5.51 -7.97 -10.27
CA GLY A 575 5.42 -7.53 -11.67
C GLY A 575 4.02 -7.16 -12.17
N HIS A 576 3.02 -7.08 -11.28
CA HIS A 576 1.61 -6.82 -11.64
C HIS A 576 1.29 -5.39 -12.11
N GLU A 577 2.27 -4.51 -12.32
CA GLU A 577 2.10 -3.13 -12.80
C GLU A 577 0.99 -2.37 -11.99
N GLY A 578 0.09 -1.64 -12.65
CA GLY A 578 -1.12 -1.07 -12.04
C GLY A 578 -2.24 -2.09 -11.79
N CYS A 579 -2.12 -3.32 -12.30
CA CYS A 579 -3.12 -4.38 -12.15
C CYS A 579 -3.08 -5.11 -10.80
N GLY A 580 -2.12 -4.81 -9.92
CA GLY A 580 -1.90 -5.55 -8.66
C GLY A 580 -3.13 -5.73 -7.76
N LEU A 581 -4.02 -4.73 -7.67
CA LEU A 581 -5.30 -4.86 -6.96
C LEU A 581 -6.21 -5.89 -7.66
N SER A 582 -6.49 -5.70 -8.95
CA SER A 582 -7.35 -6.58 -9.76
C SER A 582 -6.91 -8.05 -9.80
N LEU A 583 -5.61 -8.33 -9.88
CA LEU A 583 -5.04 -9.67 -10.06
C LEU A 583 -4.69 -10.40 -8.75
N SER A 584 -4.82 -9.71 -7.60
CA SER A 584 -4.30 -10.22 -6.32
C SER A 584 -4.94 -11.52 -5.83
N LEU A 585 -6.25 -11.69 -6.00
CA LEU A 585 -6.96 -12.90 -5.53
C LEU A 585 -6.67 -14.10 -6.42
N GLY A 586 -6.66 -13.93 -7.74
CA GLY A 586 -6.22 -14.98 -8.68
C GLY A 586 -4.76 -15.37 -8.50
N THR A 587 -3.88 -14.40 -8.23
CA THR A 587 -2.47 -14.66 -7.85
C THR A 587 -2.40 -15.45 -6.54
N ALA A 588 -3.25 -15.15 -5.56
CA ALA A 588 -3.28 -15.85 -4.28
C ALA A 588 -3.75 -17.31 -4.38
N GLU A 589 -4.74 -17.59 -5.23
CA GLU A 589 -5.17 -18.96 -5.56
C GLU A 589 -4.03 -19.72 -6.25
N MET A 590 -3.47 -19.16 -7.34
CA MET A 590 -2.37 -19.75 -8.09
C MET A 590 -1.15 -20.06 -7.21
N VAL A 591 -0.69 -19.12 -6.39
CA VAL A 591 0.45 -19.33 -5.47
C VAL A 591 0.13 -20.38 -4.40
N THR A 592 -1.12 -20.46 -3.93
CA THR A 592 -1.54 -21.52 -2.99
C THR A 592 -1.46 -22.89 -3.65
N ASP A 593 -1.98 -23.03 -4.87
CA ASP A 593 -1.94 -24.29 -5.62
C ASP A 593 -0.49 -24.73 -5.90
N MET A 594 0.40 -23.79 -6.28
CA MET A 594 1.83 -24.07 -6.47
C MET A 594 2.53 -24.53 -5.17
N ILE A 595 2.21 -23.93 -4.01
CA ILE A 595 2.78 -24.31 -2.70
C ILE A 595 2.26 -25.69 -2.23
N LEU A 596 1.09 -26.12 -2.71
CA LEU A 596 0.49 -27.41 -2.38
C LEU A 596 0.83 -28.52 -3.37
N GLY A 597 1.25 -28.19 -4.60
CA GLY A 597 1.40 -29.15 -5.71
C GLY A 597 0.06 -29.53 -6.37
N ASN A 598 -0.95 -28.66 -6.27
CA ASN A 598 -2.26 -28.86 -6.88
C ASN A 598 -2.21 -28.58 -8.40
N ALA A 599 -3.17 -29.13 -9.14
CA ALA A 599 -3.50 -28.63 -10.47
C ALA A 599 -4.21 -27.27 -10.33
N GLY A 600 -3.55 -26.19 -10.77
CA GLY A 600 -4.08 -24.82 -10.67
C GLY A 600 -5.27 -24.57 -11.62
N ARG A 601 -6.16 -23.64 -11.23
CA ARG A 601 -7.33 -23.27 -12.05
C ARG A 601 -7.02 -22.42 -13.28
N VAL A 602 -5.85 -21.80 -13.31
CA VAL A 602 -5.33 -20.95 -14.39
C VAL A 602 -3.92 -21.43 -14.66
N ASP A 603 -3.53 -21.51 -15.94
CA ASP A 603 -2.17 -21.86 -16.31
C ASP A 603 -1.17 -20.81 -15.78
N PHE A 604 -0.16 -21.26 -15.04
CA PHE A 604 0.90 -20.41 -14.50
C PHE A 604 2.12 -20.33 -15.43
N THR A 605 2.20 -21.17 -16.47
CA THR A 605 3.34 -21.24 -17.39
C THR A 605 3.74 -19.88 -17.97
N PRO A 606 2.81 -19.00 -18.42
CA PRO A 606 3.14 -17.67 -18.94
C PRO A 606 3.74 -16.69 -17.93
N PHE A 607 3.63 -16.99 -16.62
CA PHE A 607 4.13 -16.15 -15.53
C PHE A 607 5.39 -16.72 -14.87
N SER A 608 5.81 -17.94 -15.25
CA SER A 608 6.93 -18.65 -14.64
C SER A 608 8.27 -17.91 -14.81
N ILE A 609 9.29 -18.33 -14.05
CA ILE A 609 10.66 -17.77 -14.07
C ILE A 609 11.56 -18.54 -15.04
N GLU A 610 11.26 -19.84 -15.23
CA GLU A 610 12.07 -20.78 -16.00
C GLU A 610 12.17 -20.35 -17.47
N ASN A 611 13.41 -20.27 -17.99
CA ASN A 611 13.73 -19.83 -19.35
C ASN A 611 13.20 -18.43 -19.76
N ARG A 612 12.72 -17.60 -18.82
CA ARG A 612 12.13 -16.28 -19.09
C ARG A 612 13.12 -15.11 -18.94
N PHE A 613 14.13 -15.25 -18.08
CA PHE A 613 15.10 -14.19 -17.74
C PHE A 613 16.57 -14.65 -17.78
N SER A 614 16.84 -15.84 -18.27
CA SER A 614 18.19 -16.32 -18.60
C SER A 614 18.59 -15.84 -19.99
N GLU A 615 19.83 -15.34 -20.13
CA GLU A 615 20.49 -15.11 -21.43
C GLU A 615 20.85 -16.43 -22.14
#